data_AF-A0A7S0KLA5-F1
#
_entry.id   AF-A0A7S0KLA5-F1
#
_cell.length_a   1.000
_cell.length_b   1.000
_cell.length_c   1.000
_cell.angle_alpha   90.00
_cell.angle_beta   90.00
_cell.angle_gamma   90.00
#
_symmetry.space_group_name_H-M   'P 1'
#
loop_
_entity.id
_entity.type
_entity.pdbx_description
1 polymer ?
#
loop_
_entity_poly.entity_id
_entity_poly.type
_entity_poly.pdbx_seq_one_letter_code
_entity_poly.pdbx_strand_id
1 'polypeptide(L)'
;MRLLTGHHLLLVTARRALGLVCGHVVWGVADTKLVRLADTVDRRGTEADEQRLRRLLQWVDLARGFFWSDTYNLTETLQTNALGDGDQNSCGECMCPGACPVYRPGDFESAFAWNAHLSRALRLSLGDVAASRWIAPLCHGYFAQTRASLSGREVTMTVVSRRSR
;
A
#
# COMPACT_ATOMS: atom_id res chain seq x y z
N MET A 1 -7.64 -11.75 -0.23
CA MET A 1 -8.09 -12.09 -1.60
C MET A 1 -8.72 -13.48 -1.63
N ARG A 2 -9.67 -13.72 -2.54
CA ARG A 2 -10.34 -15.02 -2.70
C ARG A 2 -9.78 -15.71 -3.93
N LEU A 3 -9.28 -16.93 -3.76
CA LEU A 3 -8.96 -17.85 -4.86
C LEU A 3 -10.10 -18.87 -4.99
N LEU A 4 -9.92 -19.88 -5.85
CA LEU A 4 -10.98 -20.84 -6.19
C LEU A 4 -11.46 -21.67 -4.98
N THR A 5 -10.56 -22.09 -4.10
CA THR A 5 -10.86 -23.01 -3.00
C THR A 5 -10.92 -22.32 -1.62
N GLY A 6 -10.46 -21.07 -1.50
CA GLY A 6 -10.32 -20.46 -0.18
C GLY A 6 -9.85 -19.02 -0.15
N HIS A 7 -9.90 -18.46 1.05
CA HIS A 7 -9.44 -17.10 1.33
C HIS A 7 -7.96 -17.10 1.67
N HIS A 8 -7.22 -16.21 1.01
CA HIS A 8 -5.80 -16.05 1.18
C HIS A 8 -5.46 -14.61 1.58
N LEU A 9 -4.49 -14.47 2.48
CA LEU A 9 -3.93 -13.22 2.92
C LEU A 9 -2.51 -13.09 2.41
N LEU A 10 -2.23 -12.00 1.71
CA LEU A 10 -0.89 -11.64 1.29
C LEU A 10 -0.34 -10.64 2.30
N LEU A 11 0.66 -11.06 3.07
CA LEU A 11 1.28 -10.29 4.15
C LEU A 11 2.66 -9.82 3.73
N VAL A 12 2.98 -8.56 4.02
CA VAL A 12 4.35 -8.07 3.97
C VAL A 12 5.03 -8.46 5.29
N THR A 13 6.02 -9.34 5.23
CA THR A 13 6.73 -9.89 6.40
C THR A 13 7.98 -9.09 6.75
N ALA A 14 8.60 -8.47 5.74
CA ALA A 14 9.76 -7.60 5.93
C ALA A 14 9.64 -6.34 5.08
N ARG A 15 10.19 -5.24 5.59
CA ARG A 15 10.23 -3.93 4.93
C ARG A 15 11.63 -3.35 4.98
N ARG A 16 11.98 -2.54 3.99
CA ARG A 16 13.26 -1.80 3.91
C ARG A 16 13.01 -0.31 3.79
N ALA A 17 13.79 0.52 4.48
CA ALA A 17 13.70 1.97 4.30
C ALA A 17 14.31 2.35 2.94
N LEU A 18 13.57 3.08 2.11
CA LEU A 18 14.04 3.57 0.81
C LEU A 18 14.55 5.01 0.88
N GLY A 19 13.92 5.85 1.71
CA GLY A 19 14.28 7.25 1.86
C GLY A 19 13.19 8.05 2.59
N LEU A 20 13.29 9.38 2.51
CA LEU A 20 12.38 10.32 3.15
C LEU A 20 11.69 11.22 2.12
N VAL A 21 10.38 11.40 2.19
CA VAL A 21 9.64 12.40 1.40
C VAL A 21 8.98 13.37 2.38
N CYS A 22 9.33 14.65 2.32
CA CYS A 22 8.83 15.67 3.25
C CYS A 22 8.97 15.30 4.74
N GLY A 23 10.02 14.56 5.11
CA GLY A 23 10.23 14.08 6.49
C GLY A 23 9.55 12.75 6.82
N HIS A 24 8.73 12.19 5.91
CA HIS A 24 8.06 10.91 6.08
C HIS A 24 8.87 9.77 5.47
N VAL A 25 8.99 8.65 6.19
CA VAL A 25 9.72 7.47 5.72
C VAL A 25 8.94 6.77 4.63
N VAL A 26 9.62 6.46 3.52
CA VAL A 26 9.12 5.60 2.46
C VAL A 26 9.71 4.20 2.66
N TRP A 27 8.81 3.23 2.84
CA TRP A 27 9.13 1.82 3.01
C TRP A 27 8.97 1.09 1.69
N GLY A 28 9.93 0.24 1.36
CA GLY A 28 9.84 -0.75 0.29
C GLY A 28 9.50 -2.12 0.86
N VAL A 29 8.72 -2.89 0.12
CA VAL A 29 8.46 -4.30 0.45
C VAL A 29 9.76 -5.09 0.28
N ALA A 30 10.17 -5.84 1.30
CA ALA A 30 11.38 -6.67 1.25
C ALA A 30 11.05 -8.17 1.16
N ASP A 31 10.02 -8.61 1.88
CA ASP A 31 9.55 -10.00 1.83
C ASP A 31 8.03 -10.07 1.99
N THR A 32 7.42 -11.09 1.41
CA THR A 32 5.98 -11.33 1.47
C THR A 32 5.65 -12.79 1.68
N LYS A 33 4.57 -13.06 2.40
CA LYS A 33 4.07 -14.41 2.64
C LYS A 33 2.60 -14.51 2.29
N LEU A 34 2.27 -15.57 1.56
CA LEU A 34 0.89 -15.95 1.27
C LEU A 34 0.40 -16.94 2.32
N VAL A 35 -0.61 -16.55 3.11
CA VAL A 35 -1.20 -17.35 4.18
C VAL A 35 -2.65 -17.72 3.82
N ARG A 36 -3.00 -18.99 3.92
CA ARG A 36 -4.39 -19.47 3.74
C ARG A 36 -5.15 -19.26 5.05
N LEU A 37 -6.30 -18.59 4.99
CA LEU A 37 -7.10 -18.24 6.17
C LEU A 37 -8.22 -19.25 6.45
N ALA A 38 -8.97 -19.61 5.42
CA ALA A 38 -10.12 -20.48 5.55
C ALA A 38 -10.41 -21.21 4.24
N ASP A 39 -10.83 -22.46 4.38
CA ASP A 39 -11.30 -23.29 3.27
C ASP A 39 -12.75 -22.97 2.97
N THR A 40 -13.03 -22.72 1.70
CA THR A 40 -14.41 -22.71 1.22
C THR A 40 -14.77 -24.12 0.78
N VAL A 41 -16.06 -24.46 0.82
CA VAL A 41 -16.59 -25.80 0.49
C VAL A 41 -15.91 -26.35 -0.76
N ASP A 42 -15.22 -27.46 -0.58
CA ASP A 42 -14.27 -28.03 -1.52
C ASP A 42 -14.96 -28.35 -2.84
N ARG A 43 -14.76 -27.51 -3.86
CA ARG A 43 -15.22 -27.78 -5.21
C ARG A 43 -14.23 -28.77 -5.81
N ARG A 44 -14.50 -30.06 -5.60
CA ARG A 44 -13.73 -31.20 -6.16
C ARG A 44 -13.28 -30.87 -7.60
N GLY A 45 -11.97 -30.85 -7.83
CA GLY A 45 -11.36 -30.60 -9.14
C GLY A 45 -10.75 -29.21 -9.35
N THR A 46 -10.86 -28.27 -8.41
CA THR A 46 -10.29 -26.91 -8.56
C THR A 46 -8.88 -26.72 -7.98
N GLU A 47 -8.30 -27.74 -7.34
CA GLU A 47 -6.96 -27.67 -6.71
C GLU A 47 -5.83 -27.40 -7.71
N ALA A 48 -5.86 -28.04 -8.88
CA ALA A 48 -4.84 -27.85 -9.91
C ALA A 48 -4.85 -26.41 -10.47
N ASP A 49 -6.04 -25.87 -10.70
CA ASP A 49 -6.24 -24.49 -11.15
C ASP A 49 -5.83 -23.49 -10.05
N GLU A 50 -6.10 -23.81 -8.79
CA GLU A 50 -5.65 -22.97 -7.69
C GLU A 50 -4.12 -22.95 -7.57
N GLN A 51 -3.46 -24.12 -7.67
CA GLN A 51 -2.00 -24.17 -7.70
C GLN A 51 -1.43 -23.39 -8.89
N ARG A 52 -2.12 -23.38 -10.04
CA ARG A 52 -1.75 -22.54 -11.18
C ARG A 52 -1.88 -21.05 -10.86
N LEU A 53 -2.98 -20.63 -10.24
CA LEU A 53 -3.18 -19.23 -9.82
C LEU A 53 -2.17 -18.78 -8.78
N ARG A 54 -1.85 -19.63 -7.79
CA ARG A 54 -0.81 -19.35 -6.79
C ARG A 54 0.56 -19.20 -7.44
N ARG A 55 0.89 -20.07 -8.41
CA ARG A 55 2.12 -19.93 -9.20
C ARG A 55 2.12 -18.59 -9.94
N LEU A 56 1.09 -18.26 -10.70
CA LEU A 56 0.99 -16.97 -11.41
C LEU A 56 1.17 -15.77 -10.48
N LEU A 57 0.65 -15.83 -9.25
CA LEU A 57 0.88 -14.78 -8.27
C LEU A 57 2.35 -14.69 -7.83
N GLN A 58 3.04 -15.82 -7.68
CA GLN A 58 4.47 -15.87 -7.35
C GLN A 58 5.37 -15.33 -8.47
N TRP A 59 4.89 -15.29 -9.72
CA TRP A 59 5.63 -14.64 -10.81
C TRP A 59 5.71 -13.12 -10.65
N VAL A 60 4.79 -12.53 -9.86
CA VAL A 60 4.86 -11.11 -9.53
C VAL A 60 5.86 -10.94 -8.40
N ASP A 61 7.02 -10.35 -8.70
CA ASP A 61 8.02 -10.01 -7.69
C ASP A 61 7.53 -8.83 -6.83
N LEU A 62 6.90 -9.15 -5.71
CA LEU A 62 6.39 -8.16 -4.76
C LEU A 62 7.50 -7.47 -3.96
N ALA A 63 8.71 -8.02 -3.92
CA ALA A 63 9.84 -7.42 -3.20
C ALA A 63 10.48 -6.26 -3.99
N ARG A 64 10.11 -6.08 -5.25
CA ARG A 64 10.72 -5.11 -6.15
C ARG A 64 9.69 -4.10 -6.66
N GLY A 65 10.02 -2.82 -6.49
CA GLY A 65 9.20 -1.71 -7.01
C GLY A 65 7.94 -1.39 -6.20
N PHE A 66 7.62 -2.16 -5.16
CA PHE A 66 6.51 -1.83 -4.25
C PHE A 66 6.96 -0.99 -3.06
N PHE A 67 6.27 0.11 -2.81
CA PHE A 67 6.55 1.01 -1.71
C PHE A 67 5.29 1.67 -1.14
N TRP A 68 5.35 2.08 0.12
CA TRP A 68 4.32 2.85 0.84
C TRP A 68 4.96 3.74 1.91
N SER A 69 4.18 4.53 2.61
CA SER A 69 4.62 5.25 3.82
C SER A 69 3.63 4.99 4.94
N ASP A 70 4.04 4.98 6.19
CA ASP A 70 3.06 4.81 7.28
C ASP A 70 2.32 6.12 7.59
N THR A 71 2.84 7.26 7.13
CA THR A 71 2.42 8.61 7.54
C THR A 71 2.15 9.56 6.38
N TYR A 72 2.31 9.12 5.13
CA TYR A 72 2.19 9.98 3.96
C TYR A 72 1.49 9.28 2.80
N ASN A 73 0.59 10.01 2.12
CA ASN A 73 -0.12 9.45 0.99
C ASN A 73 0.72 9.48 -0.30
N LEU A 74 1.32 8.35 -0.66
CA LEU A 74 2.11 8.20 -1.88
C LEU A 74 1.28 7.93 -3.14
N THR A 75 -0.03 7.67 -3.03
CA THR A 75 -0.88 7.48 -4.22
C THR A 75 -1.09 8.80 -4.95
N GLU A 76 -1.05 9.93 -4.24
CA GLU A 76 -1.29 11.27 -4.78
C GLU A 76 -0.01 12.10 -4.94
N THR A 77 -0.07 13.16 -5.77
CA THR A 77 1.11 14.03 -5.99
C THR A 77 1.40 14.89 -4.75
N LEU A 78 2.65 15.36 -4.62
CA LEU A 78 3.02 16.28 -3.54
C LEU A 78 2.16 17.56 -3.56
N GLN A 79 1.85 18.09 -4.74
CA GLN A 79 0.96 19.22 -4.90
C GLN A 79 -0.45 18.92 -4.40
N THR A 80 -1.03 17.76 -4.79
CA THR A 80 -2.35 17.34 -4.31
C THR A 80 -2.37 17.21 -2.80
N ASN A 81 -1.36 16.58 -2.20
CA ASN A 81 -1.29 16.42 -0.75
C ASN A 81 -1.14 17.76 -0.01
N ALA A 82 -0.35 18.69 -0.56
CA ALA A 82 -0.15 20.01 0.04
C ALA A 82 -1.40 20.90 -0.07
N LEU A 83 -2.19 20.75 -1.15
CA LEU A 83 -3.42 21.52 -1.36
C LEU A 83 -4.65 20.87 -0.68
N GLY A 84 -4.66 19.54 -0.56
CA GLY A 84 -5.72 18.77 0.10
C GLY A 84 -5.73 18.90 1.62
N ASP A 85 -4.71 19.56 2.19
CA ASP A 85 -4.63 19.93 3.59
C ASP A 85 -5.77 20.86 4.04
N GLY A 86 -6.35 21.65 3.11
CA GLY A 86 -7.50 22.51 3.38
C GLY A 86 -8.81 21.76 3.73
N ASP A 87 -8.89 20.46 3.45
CA ASP A 87 -10.07 19.61 3.74
C ASP A 87 -9.79 18.60 4.88
N GLN A 88 -8.61 18.68 5.51
CA GLN A 88 -8.26 17.90 6.70
C GLN A 88 -9.11 18.24 7.94
N ASN A 89 -9.86 19.34 7.89
CA ASN A 89 -10.83 19.74 8.92
C ASN A 89 -12.24 19.14 8.74
N SER A 90 -12.48 18.28 7.74
CA SER A 90 -13.78 17.62 7.57
C SER A 90 -14.05 16.48 8.58
N CYS A 91 -13.07 16.08 9.38
CA CYS A 91 -13.33 15.46 10.67
C CYS A 91 -13.45 16.54 11.76
N GLY A 92 -14.48 17.38 11.65
CA GLY A 92 -14.82 18.44 12.59
C GLY A 92 -15.22 17.97 14.00
N GLU A 93 -15.00 16.71 14.38
CA GLU A 93 -15.46 16.16 15.67
C GLU A 93 -14.46 15.23 16.39
N CYS A 94 -13.31 14.90 15.80
CA CYS A 94 -12.35 14.01 16.45
C CYS A 94 -11.26 14.81 17.16
N MET A 95 -11.51 15.25 18.39
CA MET A 95 -10.52 15.87 19.30
C MET A 95 -9.47 14.85 19.83
N CYS A 96 -9.04 13.92 18.99
CA CYS A 96 -8.09 12.86 19.34
C CYS A 96 -6.84 12.99 18.48
N PRO A 97 -5.73 13.54 19.02
CA PRO A 97 -4.44 13.55 18.33
C PRO A 97 -4.04 12.11 17.98
N GLY A 98 -3.96 11.79 16.68
CA GLY A 98 -3.58 10.46 16.20
C GLY A 98 -4.72 9.47 15.93
N ALA A 99 -5.99 9.88 16.02
CA ALA A 99 -7.12 9.02 15.65
C ALA A 99 -7.52 9.11 14.17
N CYS A 100 -7.09 10.16 13.47
CA CYS A 100 -7.41 10.34 12.06
C CYS A 100 -6.55 9.37 11.22
N PRO A 101 -7.18 8.54 10.38
CA PRO A 101 -6.46 7.60 9.56
C PRO A 101 -5.63 8.33 8.52
N VAL A 102 -4.35 7.95 8.39
CA VAL A 102 -3.44 8.48 7.36
C VAL A 102 -4.00 8.26 5.96
N TYR A 103 -4.67 7.12 5.78
CA TYR A 103 -5.30 6.73 4.52
C TYR A 103 -6.81 6.79 4.63
N ARG A 104 -7.43 7.54 3.72
CA ARG A 104 -8.88 7.62 3.56
C ARG A 104 -9.38 6.51 2.65
N PRO A 105 -10.67 6.16 2.72
CA PRO A 105 -11.26 5.16 1.83
C PRO A 105 -11.04 5.48 0.35
N GLY A 106 -11.10 6.76 -0.02
CA GLY A 106 -10.87 7.25 -1.38
C GLY A 106 -9.44 7.04 -1.90
N ASP A 107 -8.44 6.96 -1.02
CA ASP A 107 -7.04 6.78 -1.44
C ASP A 107 -6.81 5.40 -2.09
N PHE A 108 -7.64 4.41 -1.71
CA PHE A 108 -7.63 3.09 -2.35
C PHE A 108 -8.25 3.10 -3.75
N GLU A 109 -9.02 4.12 -4.11
CA GLU A 109 -9.60 4.22 -5.46
C GLU A 109 -8.62 4.87 -6.46
N SER A 110 -7.61 5.59 -5.96
CA SER A 110 -6.52 6.19 -6.76
C SER A 110 -5.88 5.16 -7.68
N ALA A 111 -5.61 5.52 -8.94
CA ALA A 111 -5.05 4.62 -9.95
C ALA A 111 -3.70 4.00 -9.56
N PHE A 112 -3.02 4.59 -8.57
CA PHE A 112 -1.72 4.16 -8.07
C PHE A 112 -1.79 3.27 -6.81
N ALA A 113 -2.99 3.02 -6.27
CA ALA A 113 -3.20 2.04 -5.21
C ALA A 113 -3.29 0.63 -5.80
N TRP A 114 -2.15 -0.06 -5.87
CA TRP A 114 -2.03 -1.37 -6.52
C TRP A 114 -2.84 -2.46 -5.81
N ASN A 115 -2.82 -2.47 -4.47
CA ASN A 115 -3.53 -3.47 -3.67
C ASN A 115 -5.02 -3.13 -3.44
N ALA A 116 -5.59 -2.14 -4.12
CA ALA A 116 -6.97 -1.70 -3.96
C ALA A 116 -8.00 -2.85 -4.04
N HIS A 117 -7.84 -3.71 -5.05
CA HIS A 117 -8.69 -4.87 -5.24
C HIS A 117 -8.41 -5.96 -4.20
N LEU A 118 -7.13 -6.22 -3.89
CA LEU A 118 -6.71 -7.25 -2.94
C LEU A 118 -7.21 -6.99 -1.52
N SER A 119 -7.24 -5.71 -1.12
CA SER A 119 -7.68 -5.26 0.20
C SER A 119 -9.18 -5.04 0.31
N ARG A 120 -9.91 -4.89 -0.80
CA ARG A 120 -11.34 -4.50 -0.83
C ARG A 120 -12.21 -5.33 0.11
N ALA A 121 -12.13 -6.66 0.04
CA ALA A 121 -12.95 -7.52 0.89
C ALA A 121 -12.66 -7.28 2.38
N LEU A 122 -11.39 -7.14 2.75
CA LEU A 122 -10.98 -6.90 4.13
C LEU A 122 -11.36 -5.50 4.62
N ARG A 123 -11.27 -4.49 3.76
CA ARG A 123 -11.76 -3.12 4.04
C ARG A 123 -13.26 -3.10 4.31
N LEU A 124 -14.05 -3.76 3.45
CA LEU A 124 -15.50 -3.84 3.62
C LEU A 124 -15.90 -4.62 4.88
N SER A 125 -15.17 -5.68 5.24
CA SER A 125 -15.49 -6.48 6.44
C SER A 125 -15.07 -5.81 7.75
N LEU A 126 -13.97 -5.05 7.78
CA LEU A 126 -13.49 -4.37 8.99
C LEU A 126 -14.13 -2.99 9.19
N GLY A 127 -14.63 -2.37 8.12
CA GLY A 127 -14.98 -0.95 8.11
C GLY A 127 -13.74 -0.06 7.96
N ASP A 128 -13.94 1.13 7.44
CA ASP A 128 -12.87 2.01 6.97
C ASP A 128 -11.88 2.43 8.06
N VAL A 129 -12.38 2.80 9.24
CA VAL A 129 -11.54 3.25 10.36
C VAL A 129 -10.64 2.12 10.85
N ALA A 130 -11.17 0.92 11.06
CA ALA A 130 -10.36 -0.21 11.49
C ALA A 130 -9.39 -0.66 10.38
N ALA A 131 -9.85 -0.69 9.13
CA ALA A 131 -9.03 -1.09 7.99
C ALA A 131 -7.80 -0.20 7.78
N SER A 132 -7.94 1.12 7.99
CA SER A 132 -6.83 2.08 7.87
C SER A 132 -5.65 1.83 8.81
N ARG A 133 -5.87 1.11 9.93
CA ARG A 133 -4.82 0.74 10.89
C ARG A 133 -3.99 -0.45 10.44
N TRP A 134 -4.56 -1.29 9.57
CA TRP A 134 -3.98 -2.56 9.16
C TRP A 134 -3.55 -2.58 7.69
N ILE A 135 -4.06 -1.65 6.89
CA ILE A 135 -3.88 -1.66 5.44
C ILE A 135 -3.38 -0.29 4.98
N ALA A 136 -2.25 -0.30 4.28
CA ALA A 136 -1.77 0.83 3.51
C ALA A 136 -1.93 0.56 2.00
N PRO A 137 -2.25 1.58 1.18
CA PRO A 137 -2.18 1.48 -0.27
C PRO A 137 -0.71 1.30 -0.70
N LEU A 138 -0.44 0.23 -1.45
CA LEU A 138 0.87 -0.02 -2.03
C LEU A 138 0.96 0.65 -3.39
N CYS A 139 2.01 1.43 -3.61
CA CYS A 139 2.35 1.95 -4.93
C CYS A 139 3.37 1.04 -5.61
N HIS A 140 3.19 0.80 -6.90
CA HIS A 140 4.17 0.08 -7.71
C HIS A 140 4.91 1.06 -8.63
N GLY A 141 6.23 1.01 -8.68
CA GLY A 141 7.04 1.88 -9.52
C GLY A 141 8.50 1.92 -9.11
N TYR A 142 9.07 3.12 -9.07
CA TYR A 142 10.47 3.32 -8.74
C TYR A 142 10.63 4.50 -7.77
N PHE A 143 11.47 4.29 -6.76
CA PHE A 143 11.87 5.30 -5.80
C PHE A 143 13.39 5.36 -5.76
N ALA A 144 13.95 6.56 -5.90
CA ALA A 144 15.35 6.82 -5.67
C ALA A 144 15.53 8.16 -4.98
N GLN A 145 16.49 8.21 -4.06
CA GLN A 145 16.86 9.41 -3.36
C GLN A 145 18.37 9.53 -3.34
N THR A 146 18.88 10.71 -3.68
CA THR A 146 20.30 11.03 -3.64
C THR A 146 20.52 12.38 -2.98
N ARG A 147 21.67 12.54 -2.34
CA ARG A 147 22.10 13.80 -1.73
C ARG A 147 23.19 14.40 -2.60
N ALA A 148 23.07 15.69 -2.88
CA ALA A 148 24.04 16.44 -3.67
C ALA A 148 24.37 17.75 -2.96
N SER A 149 25.59 18.25 -3.17
CA SER A 149 25.98 19.59 -2.71
C SER A 149 25.92 20.55 -3.90
N LEU A 150 25.10 21.58 -3.79
CA LEU A 150 24.94 22.64 -4.79
C LEU A 150 25.36 23.96 -4.14
N SER A 151 26.47 24.52 -4.59
CA SER A 151 27.04 25.77 -4.06
C SER A 151 27.22 25.78 -2.54
N GLY A 152 27.69 24.65 -1.98
CA GLY A 152 27.92 24.49 -0.54
C GLY A 152 26.67 24.19 0.29
N ARG A 153 25.49 24.08 -0.33
CA ARG A 153 24.25 23.66 0.33
C ARG A 153 23.92 22.21 -0.01
N GLU A 154 23.61 21.41 0.99
CA GLU A 154 23.14 20.04 0.79
C GLU A 154 21.69 20.06 0.31
N VAL A 155 21.43 19.40 -0.80
CA VAL A 155 20.11 19.24 -1.41
C VAL A 155 19.83 17.75 -1.58
N THR A 156 18.64 17.33 -1.18
CA THR A 156 18.18 15.95 -1.38
C THR A 156 17.29 15.90 -2.62
N MET A 157 17.73 15.20 -3.66
CA MET A 157 16.94 14.97 -4.86
C MET A 157 16.23 13.63 -4.74
N THR A 158 14.91 13.64 -4.87
CA THR A 158 14.07 12.43 -4.76
C THR A 158 13.27 12.27 -6.05
N VAL A 159 13.35 11.07 -6.64
CA VAL A 159 12.59 10.68 -7.81
C VAL A 159 11.62 9.59 -7.40
N VAL A 160 10.32 9.85 -7.60
CA VAL A 160 9.24 8.89 -7.38
C VAL A 160 8.49 8.72 -8.69
N SER A 161 8.37 7.48 -9.14
CA SER A 161 7.51 7.10 -10.27
C SER A 161 6.52 6.04 -9.81
N ARG A 162 5.30 6.11 -10.34
CA ARG A 162 4.20 5.22 -10.01
C ARG A 162 3.57 4.72 -11.29
N ARG A 163 3.29 3.43 -11.35
CA ARG A 163 2.56 2.78 -12.44
C ARG A 163 1.09 2.69 -12.05
N SER A 164 0.21 3.00 -12.98
CA SER A 164 -1.22 2.75 -12.80
C SER A 164 -1.49 1.24 -12.74
N ARG A 165 -2.49 0.85 -11.94
CA ARG A 165 -3.02 -0.53 -11.92
C ARG A 165 -3.72 -0.92 -13.22
#